data_AF-A0A9X3K6I1-F1
#
_entry.id   AF-A0A9X3K6I1-F1
#
_cell.length_a   1.000
_cell.length_b   1.000
_cell.length_c   1.000
_cell.angle_alpha   90.00
_cell.angle_beta   90.00
_cell.angle_gamma   90.00
#
_symmetry.space_group_name_H-M   'P 1'
#
loop_
_entity.id
_entity.type
_entity.pdbx_description
1 polymer ?
#
loop_
_entity_poly.entity_id
_entity_poly.type
_entity_poly.pdbx_seq_one_letter_code
_entity_poly.pdbx_strand_id
1 'polypeptide(L)'
;MKHLALTLSILSIGLSGFSQTKLIAHKSHSGTAENFQLALNSDDFNPIESNFGEAPDRYVINAQLDSVIYVDEHRVILVTSYFNEEIKTKKSKKDKSSWKPDREYVYNHPLFSRQHSLDSIKMVVKRDYHFKNDIDKVVFVGYDNEEKATDENEIIPFSTFPPRGNTPLILLLVLALTGIAYSVSAKSWAAAKI
;
A
#
# COMPACT_ATOMS: atom_id res chain seq x y z
N MET A 1 -12.92 27.71 -37.49
CA MET A 1 -13.47 28.26 -36.23
C MET A 1 -14.84 27.69 -35.84
N LYS A 2 -15.81 27.53 -36.75
CA LYS A 2 -17.14 26.99 -36.43
C LYS A 2 -17.13 25.57 -35.83
N HIS A 3 -16.28 24.67 -36.34
CA HIS A 3 -16.13 23.32 -35.79
C HIS A 3 -15.48 23.28 -34.40
N LEU A 4 -14.59 24.24 -34.09
CA LEU A 4 -13.92 24.34 -32.79
C LEU A 4 -14.89 24.83 -31.69
N ALA A 5 -15.77 25.77 -32.05
CA ALA A 5 -16.84 26.22 -31.15
C ALA A 5 -17.85 25.09 -30.85
N LEU A 6 -18.19 24.28 -31.86
CA LEU A 6 -19.07 23.12 -31.70
C LEU A 6 -18.46 22.06 -30.77
N THR A 7 -17.17 21.72 -30.96
CA THR A 7 -16.49 20.74 -30.09
C THR A 7 -16.37 21.24 -28.64
N LEU A 8 -16.12 22.53 -28.44
CA LEU A 8 -16.03 23.12 -27.09
C LEU A 8 -17.39 23.14 -26.38
N SER A 9 -18.47 23.35 -27.14
CA SER A 9 -19.83 23.31 -26.61
C SER A 9 -20.25 21.90 -26.20
N ILE A 10 -19.92 20.89 -27.01
CA ILE A 10 -20.19 19.47 -26.70
C ILE A 10 -19.41 19.02 -25.45
N LEU A 11 -18.13 19.42 -25.34
CA LEU A 11 -17.30 19.12 -24.17
C LEU A 11 -17.86 19.75 -22.88
N SER A 12 -18.41 20.97 -22.96
CA SER A 12 -18.96 21.67 -21.80
C SER A 12 -20.26 21.04 -21.29
N ILE A 13 -21.09 20.49 -22.19
CA ILE A 13 -22.33 19.79 -21.83
C ILE A 13 -22.01 18.45 -21.13
N GLY A 14 -20.96 17.75 -21.57
CA GLY A 14 -20.53 16.48 -20.97
C GLY A 14 -20.06 16.60 -19.51
N LEU A 15 -19.51 17.75 -19.11
CA LEU A 15 -19.04 17.99 -17.74
C LEU A 15 -20.18 18.18 -16.72
N SER A 16 -21.40 18.44 -17.19
CA SER A 16 -22.57 18.68 -16.32
C SER A 16 -23.35 17.40 -15.97
N GLY A 17 -22.97 16.25 -16.55
CA GLY A 17 -23.78 15.03 -16.56
C GLY A 17 -23.60 14.04 -15.39
N PHE A 18 -22.67 14.25 -14.46
CA PHE A 18 -22.27 13.20 -13.50
C PHE A 18 -22.30 13.60 -12.03
N SER A 19 -23.16 14.53 -11.62
CA SER A 19 -23.37 14.79 -10.18
C SER A 19 -24.70 14.23 -9.71
N GLN A 20 -24.79 12.91 -9.54
CA GLN A 20 -25.81 12.37 -8.64
C GLN A 20 -25.38 12.74 -7.22
N THR A 21 -26.19 13.54 -6.53
CA THR A 21 -25.95 13.78 -5.11
C THR A 21 -26.20 12.49 -4.34
N LYS A 22 -25.47 12.27 -3.23
CA LYS A 22 -25.65 11.12 -2.34
C LYS A 22 -27.12 10.92 -1.95
N LEU A 23 -27.87 12.03 -1.82
CA LEU A 23 -29.31 12.03 -1.53
C LEU A 23 -30.17 11.47 -2.68
N ILE A 24 -29.86 11.82 -3.92
CA ILE A 24 -30.59 11.32 -5.11
C ILE A 24 -30.35 9.81 -5.27
N ALA A 25 -29.10 9.36 -5.15
CA ALA A 25 -28.76 7.94 -5.21
C ALA A 25 -29.42 7.13 -4.08
N HIS A 26 -29.46 7.67 -2.86
CA HIS A 26 -30.16 7.04 -1.74
C HIS A 26 -31.66 6.87 -2.02
N LYS A 27 -32.30 7.92 -2.57
CA LYS A 27 -33.72 7.87 -2.95
C LYS A 27 -33.98 6.91 -4.12
N SER A 28 -33.11 6.85 -5.12
CA SER A 28 -33.29 5.94 -6.27
C SER A 28 -33.20 4.46 -5.89
N HIS A 29 -32.49 4.14 -4.80
CA HIS A 29 -32.44 2.80 -4.22
C HIS A 29 -33.52 2.56 -3.16
N SER A 30 -34.65 3.27 -3.24
CA SER A 30 -35.79 3.16 -2.31
C SER A 30 -35.48 3.53 -0.85
N GLY A 31 -34.41 4.28 -0.60
CA GLY A 31 -34.06 4.76 0.73
C GLY A 31 -34.92 5.96 1.16
N THR A 32 -35.31 5.99 2.44
CA THR A 32 -36.09 7.08 3.04
C THR A 32 -35.22 8.27 3.46
N ALA A 33 -35.79 9.47 3.52
CA ALA A 33 -35.05 10.66 3.99
C ALA A 33 -34.59 10.52 5.44
N GLU A 34 -35.39 9.83 6.27
CA GLU A 34 -35.08 9.52 7.67
C GLU A 34 -33.83 8.64 7.80
N ASN A 35 -33.74 7.56 7.02
CA ASN A 35 -32.56 6.68 7.01
C ASN A 35 -31.30 7.41 6.51
N PHE A 36 -31.46 8.31 5.53
CA PHE A 36 -30.35 9.14 5.06
C PHE A 36 -29.84 10.10 6.14
N GLN A 37 -30.74 10.71 6.90
CA GLN A 37 -30.40 11.60 8.00
C GLN A 37 -29.78 10.84 9.18
N LEU A 38 -30.29 9.64 9.48
CA LEU A 38 -29.69 8.74 10.47
C LEU A 38 -28.23 8.44 10.09
N ALA A 39 -27.99 8.02 8.84
CA ALA A 39 -26.65 7.68 8.36
C ALA A 39 -25.66 8.86 8.32
N LEU A 40 -26.13 10.11 8.38
CA LEU A 40 -25.29 11.30 8.47
C LEU A 40 -24.98 11.70 9.93
N ASN A 41 -25.87 11.38 10.86
CA ASN A 41 -25.83 11.91 12.23
C ASN A 41 -25.52 10.86 13.29
N SER A 42 -25.63 9.56 12.97
CA SER A 42 -25.29 8.51 13.92
C SER A 42 -23.78 8.30 13.98
N ASP A 43 -23.25 8.17 15.19
CA ASP A 43 -21.84 7.88 15.43
C ASP A 43 -21.41 6.52 14.82
N ASP A 44 -22.34 5.58 14.65
CA ASP A 44 -22.11 4.25 14.07
C ASP A 44 -21.63 4.29 12.60
N PHE A 45 -21.92 5.37 11.87
CA PHE A 45 -21.52 5.55 10.47
C PHE A 45 -20.55 6.71 10.29
N ASN A 46 -19.82 7.07 11.36
CA ASN A 46 -18.85 8.16 11.33
C ASN A 46 -17.79 7.93 10.24
N PRO A 47 -17.72 8.79 9.21
CA PRO A 47 -16.77 8.63 8.11
C PRO A 47 -15.32 8.82 8.56
N ILE A 48 -15.08 9.39 9.75
CA ILE A 48 -13.73 9.55 10.32
C ILE A 48 -13.15 8.19 10.74
N GLU A 49 -13.99 7.23 11.15
CA GLU A 49 -13.55 5.90 11.59
C GLU A 49 -13.71 4.82 10.51
N SER A 50 -14.38 5.15 9.40
CA SER A 50 -14.50 4.25 8.26
C SER A 50 -13.18 4.15 7.53
N ASN A 51 -12.58 2.96 7.51
CA ASN A 51 -11.33 2.70 6.82
C ASN A 51 -11.51 2.49 5.30
N PHE A 52 -12.71 2.72 4.73
CA PHE A 52 -13.00 2.61 3.29
C PHE A 52 -12.60 1.28 2.63
N GLY A 53 -12.56 0.19 3.39
CA GLY A 53 -12.10 -1.11 2.88
C GLY A 53 -10.57 -1.25 2.83
N GLU A 54 -9.85 -0.41 3.56
CA GLU A 54 -8.43 -0.60 3.85
C GLU A 54 -8.23 -1.98 4.50
N ALA A 55 -7.37 -2.79 3.88
CA ALA A 55 -7.04 -4.10 4.39
C ALA A 55 -6.48 -3.95 5.82
N PRO A 56 -6.90 -4.78 6.77
CA PRO A 56 -6.40 -4.69 8.13
C PRO A 56 -4.87 -4.86 8.13
N ASP A 57 -4.17 -3.87 8.65
CA ASP A 57 -2.74 -3.94 8.88
C ASP A 57 -2.45 -5.11 9.82
N ARG A 58 -1.68 -6.09 9.32
CA ARG A 58 -1.24 -7.23 10.14
C ARG A 58 -0.06 -6.79 11.00
N TYR A 59 -0.34 -6.23 12.18
CA TYR A 59 0.69 -5.98 13.18
C TYR A 59 1.09 -7.31 13.85
N VAL A 60 2.23 -7.85 13.45
CA VAL A 60 2.86 -9.01 14.09
C VAL A 60 3.81 -8.49 15.16
N ILE A 61 3.27 -8.30 16.37
CA ILE A 61 3.99 -7.62 17.47
C ILE A 61 4.92 -8.54 18.27
N ASN A 62 4.65 -9.85 18.30
CA ASN A 62 5.33 -10.81 19.19
C ASN A 62 5.86 -12.06 18.46
N ALA A 63 6.15 -11.97 17.15
CA ALA A 63 6.75 -13.09 16.44
C ALA A 63 8.27 -13.10 16.60
N GLN A 64 8.80 -14.30 16.83
CA GLN A 64 10.20 -14.61 16.60
C GLN A 64 10.32 -15.61 15.45
N LEU A 65 11.36 -15.45 14.64
CA LEU A 65 11.75 -16.39 13.60
C LEU A 65 12.75 -17.36 14.20
N ASP A 66 12.44 -18.65 14.20
CA ASP A 66 13.32 -19.68 14.78
C ASP A 66 14.22 -20.29 13.70
N SER A 67 13.64 -20.62 12.55
CA SER A 67 14.40 -21.20 11.45
C SER A 67 13.83 -20.88 10.07
N VAL A 68 14.74 -20.84 9.09
CA VAL A 68 14.45 -20.76 7.67
C VAL A 68 15.02 -22.01 7.02
N ILE A 69 14.15 -22.88 6.51
CA ILE A 69 14.55 -24.17 5.95
C ILE A 69 14.32 -24.12 4.46
N TYR A 70 15.40 -24.13 3.69
CA TYR A 70 15.33 -24.25 2.24
C TYR A 70 14.89 -25.67 1.86
N VAL A 71 13.86 -25.79 1.02
CA VAL A 71 13.37 -27.08 0.51
C VAL A 71 13.75 -27.24 -0.96
N ASP A 72 13.37 -26.27 -1.79
CA ASP A 72 13.71 -26.20 -3.21
C ASP A 72 13.63 -24.76 -3.73
N GLU A 73 13.89 -24.55 -5.03
CA GLU A 73 13.91 -23.22 -5.66
C GLU A 73 12.60 -22.43 -5.49
N HIS A 74 11.48 -23.13 -5.31
CA HIS A 74 10.16 -22.54 -5.22
C HIS A 74 9.57 -22.58 -3.82
N ARG A 75 10.21 -23.25 -2.85
CA ARG A 75 9.61 -23.51 -1.54
C ARG A 75 10.61 -23.39 -0.40
N VAL A 76 10.20 -22.63 0.62
CA VAL A 76 10.92 -22.46 1.88
C VAL A 76 9.95 -22.61 3.04
N ILE A 77 10.42 -23.18 4.14
CA ILE A 77 9.63 -23.28 5.37
C ILE A 77 10.17 -22.25 6.36
N LEU A 78 9.30 -21.33 6.77
CA LEU A 78 9.55 -20.41 7.88
C LEU A 78 8.97 -21.01 9.15
N VAL A 79 9.80 -21.19 10.16
CA VAL A 79 9.35 -21.64 11.47
C VAL A 79 9.37 -20.46 12.42
N THR A 80 8.22 -20.18 13.01
CA THR A 80 8.06 -19.03 13.89
C THR A 80 7.44 -19.43 15.22
N SER A 81 7.80 -18.70 16.27
CA SER A 81 7.24 -18.89 17.61
C SER A 81 6.95 -17.56 18.31
N TYR A 82 6.38 -17.62 19.51
CA TYR A 82 6.15 -16.42 20.31
C TYR A 82 7.45 -15.93 20.93
N PHE A 83 7.74 -14.63 20.78
CA PHE A 83 8.81 -14.00 21.53
C PHE A 83 8.42 -13.89 23.01
N ASN A 84 9.23 -14.48 23.88
CA ASN A 84 8.94 -14.56 25.31
C ASN A 84 9.42 -13.29 26.03
N GLU A 85 8.70 -12.18 25.81
CA GLU A 85 8.84 -10.99 26.64
C GLU A 85 7.80 -11.06 27.76
N GLU A 86 8.24 -10.88 29.01
CA GLU A 86 7.32 -10.64 30.13
C GLU A 86 6.38 -9.50 29.73
N ILE A 87 5.10 -9.81 29.52
CA ILE A 87 4.08 -8.85 29.09
C ILE A 87 3.86 -7.85 30.23
N LYS A 88 4.74 -6.85 30.34
CA LYS A 88 4.51 -5.67 31.15
C LYS A 88 3.64 -4.76 30.31
N THR A 89 2.39 -4.68 30.73
CA THR A 89 1.36 -3.66 30.43
C THR A 89 0.18 -4.09 29.56
N LYS A 90 -0.98 -4.06 30.23
CA LYS A 90 -2.31 -3.65 29.77
C LYS A 90 -2.73 -4.23 28.42
N LYS A 91 -3.37 -5.40 28.46
CA LYS A 91 -4.23 -5.91 27.38
C LYS A 91 -5.31 -4.87 27.00
N SER A 92 -5.01 -3.96 26.08
CA SER A 92 -6.02 -3.38 25.21
C SER A 92 -6.62 -4.53 24.40
N LYS A 93 -7.92 -4.79 24.56
CA LYS A 93 -8.65 -5.84 23.81
C LYS A 93 -8.59 -5.68 22.28
N LYS A 94 -7.99 -4.60 21.76
CA LYS A 94 -7.86 -4.27 20.34
C LYS A 94 -6.67 -4.96 19.64
N ASP A 95 -5.67 -5.43 20.37
CA ASP A 95 -4.42 -5.96 19.79
C ASP A 95 -4.41 -7.49 19.69
N LYS A 96 -5.51 -8.09 19.25
CA LYS A 96 -5.51 -9.51 18.88
C LYS A 96 -4.86 -9.63 17.51
N SER A 97 -3.53 -9.69 17.49
CA SER A 97 -2.81 -10.15 16.29
C SER A 97 -3.41 -11.51 15.88
N SER A 98 -3.90 -11.61 14.64
CA SER A 98 -4.42 -12.85 14.07
C SER A 98 -3.32 -13.88 13.78
N TRP A 99 -2.07 -13.45 13.91
CA TRP A 99 -0.89 -14.25 13.72
C TRP A 99 -0.74 -15.29 14.83
N LYS A 100 -0.37 -16.51 14.43
CA LYS A 100 -0.07 -17.62 15.32
C LYS A 100 1.29 -18.20 14.94
N PRO A 101 2.05 -18.70 15.92
CA PRO A 101 3.28 -19.41 15.65
C PRO A 101 2.96 -20.67 14.88
N ASP A 102 3.62 -20.84 13.74
CA ASP A 102 3.45 -22.02 12.90
C ASP A 102 4.66 -22.23 11.98
N ARG A 103 4.66 -23.36 11.29
CA ARG A 103 5.49 -23.61 10.12
C ARG A 103 4.74 -23.14 8.89
N GLU A 104 5.17 -22.03 8.33
CA GLU A 104 4.58 -21.48 7.11
C GLU A 104 5.39 -21.91 5.89
N TYR A 105 4.68 -22.42 4.87
CA TYR A 105 5.27 -22.70 3.57
C TYR A 105 5.19 -21.43 2.72
N VAL A 106 6.35 -20.90 2.38
CA VAL A 106 6.48 -19.71 1.55
C VAL A 106 6.95 -20.14 0.17
N TYR A 107 6.21 -19.68 -0.84
CA TYR A 107 6.44 -20.05 -2.24
C TYR A 107 7.06 -18.88 -3.01
N ASN A 108 8.05 -19.18 -3.87
CA ASN A 108 8.67 -18.22 -4.81
C ASN A 108 9.12 -16.91 -4.14
N HIS A 109 9.65 -17.01 -2.92
CA HIS A 109 10.05 -15.82 -2.18
C HIS A 109 11.39 -15.29 -2.72
N PRO A 110 11.46 -14.04 -3.21
CA PRO A 110 12.68 -13.53 -3.84
C PRO A 110 13.89 -13.59 -2.92
N LEU A 111 13.68 -13.23 -1.64
CA LEU A 111 14.74 -13.19 -0.63
C LEU A 111 15.25 -14.58 -0.21
N PHE A 112 14.37 -15.58 -0.11
CA PHE A 112 14.71 -16.88 0.45
C PHE A 112 15.09 -17.88 -0.66
N SER A 113 15.67 -17.37 -1.73
CA SER A 113 16.26 -18.17 -2.79
C SER A 113 17.73 -18.45 -2.48
N ARG A 114 18.32 -19.50 -3.08
CA ARG A 114 19.78 -19.75 -3.02
C ARG A 114 20.60 -18.78 -3.90
N GLN A 115 19.97 -17.73 -4.43
CA GLN A 115 20.65 -16.70 -5.22
C GLN A 115 21.35 -15.66 -4.32
N HIS A 116 21.01 -15.61 -3.04
CA HIS A 116 21.53 -14.63 -2.10
C HIS A 116 22.45 -15.26 -1.07
N SER A 117 23.51 -14.53 -0.72
CA SER A 117 24.37 -14.93 0.40
C SER A 117 23.58 -14.89 1.72
N LEU A 118 23.93 -15.79 2.64
CA LEU A 118 23.31 -15.85 3.97
C LEU A 118 23.31 -14.48 4.67
N ASP A 119 24.41 -13.73 4.58
CA ASP A 119 24.55 -12.41 5.20
C ASP A 119 23.59 -11.39 4.58
N SER A 120 23.40 -11.43 3.27
CA SER A 120 22.43 -10.57 2.58
C SER A 120 21.01 -10.87 3.06
N ILE A 121 20.67 -12.16 3.19
CA ILE A 121 19.36 -12.59 3.69
C ILE A 121 19.14 -12.07 5.10
N LYS A 122 20.10 -12.30 6.02
CA LYS A 122 20.03 -11.81 7.40
C LYS A 122 19.83 -10.30 7.47
N MET A 123 20.55 -9.54 6.65
CA MET A 123 20.44 -8.07 6.59
C MET A 123 19.02 -7.63 6.21
N VAL A 124 18.43 -8.22 5.17
CA VAL A 124 17.07 -7.87 4.73
C VAL A 124 16.03 -8.29 5.77
N VAL A 125 16.14 -9.50 6.33
CA VAL A 125 15.22 -9.96 7.38
C VAL A 125 15.24 -9.00 8.58
N LYS A 126 16.43 -8.56 9.01
CA LYS A 126 16.58 -7.61 10.11
C LYS A 126 15.99 -6.23 9.79
N ARG A 127 16.14 -5.76 8.55
CA ARG A 127 15.67 -4.44 8.11
C ARG A 127 14.15 -4.40 7.92
N ASP A 128 13.60 -5.41 7.27
CA ASP A 128 12.25 -5.34 6.68
C ASP A 128 11.21 -6.22 7.41
N TYR A 129 11.62 -7.28 8.11
CA TYR A 129 10.68 -8.25 8.70
C TYR A 129 10.43 -8.05 10.20
N HIS A 130 11.19 -7.15 10.85
CA HIS A 130 10.97 -6.69 12.22
C HIS A 130 10.68 -7.78 13.29
N PHE A 131 11.23 -9.00 13.11
CA PHE A 131 11.16 -10.05 14.13
C PHE A 131 11.83 -9.58 15.42
N LYS A 132 11.27 -10.02 16.56
CA LYS A 132 11.73 -9.56 17.89
C LYS A 132 13.08 -10.16 18.31
N ASN A 133 13.39 -11.36 17.84
CA ASN A 133 14.65 -12.02 18.16
C ASN A 133 15.81 -11.49 17.31
N ASP A 134 17.02 -11.68 17.83
CA ASP A 134 18.22 -11.42 17.06
C ASP A 134 18.31 -12.39 15.88
N ILE A 135 18.69 -11.86 14.72
CA ILE A 135 18.81 -12.61 13.47
C ILE A 135 19.91 -13.67 13.55
N ASP A 136 20.93 -13.44 14.37
CA ASP A 136 22.04 -14.39 14.55
C ASP A 136 21.64 -15.63 15.37
N LYS A 137 20.47 -15.61 16.02
CA LYS A 137 19.89 -16.78 16.67
C LYS A 137 19.03 -17.62 15.73
N VAL A 138 18.75 -17.13 14.53
CA VAL A 138 17.92 -17.83 13.54
C VAL A 138 18.74 -18.92 12.87
N VAL A 139 18.18 -20.12 12.80
CA VAL A 139 18.83 -21.26 12.14
C VAL A 139 18.46 -21.26 10.66
N PHE A 140 19.45 -21.12 9.78
CA PHE A 140 19.28 -21.25 8.34
C PHE A 140 19.74 -22.62 7.88
N VAL A 141 18.82 -23.46 7.43
CA VAL A 141 19.09 -24.83 6.98
C VAL A 141 19.06 -24.89 5.46
N GLY A 142 20.11 -25.46 4.85
CA GLY A 142 20.22 -25.58 3.38
C GLY A 142 20.74 -24.31 2.69
N TYR A 143 21.17 -23.32 3.47
CA TYR A 143 21.86 -22.10 3.01
C TYR A 143 23.38 -22.20 3.19
N ASP A 144 23.91 -23.42 3.11
CA ASP A 144 25.35 -23.66 3.16
C ASP A 144 25.97 -23.01 1.92
N ASN A 145 26.53 -21.83 2.13
CA ASN A 145 27.49 -21.20 1.24
C ASN A 145 28.80 -21.97 1.39
N GLU A 146 28.86 -23.21 0.87
CA GLU A 146 30.16 -23.70 0.44
C GLU A 146 30.62 -22.74 -0.66
N GLU A 147 31.75 -22.09 -0.42
CA GLU A 147 32.40 -21.09 -1.25
C GLU A 147 32.56 -21.58 -2.70
N LYS A 148 31.51 -21.44 -3.51
CA LYS A 148 31.74 -21.13 -4.92
C LYS A 148 31.98 -19.64 -4.96
N ALA A 149 33.26 -19.28 -4.84
CA ALA A 149 33.79 -17.99 -5.29
C ALA A 149 33.24 -17.71 -6.69
N THR A 150 32.10 -17.04 -6.73
CA THR A 150 31.51 -16.49 -7.93
C THR A 150 31.87 -15.02 -7.85
N ASP A 151 32.59 -14.58 -8.87
CA ASP A 151 33.27 -13.29 -8.97
C ASP A 151 32.59 -12.16 -8.19
N GLU A 152 33.41 -11.40 -7.46
CA GLU A 152 33.07 -10.25 -6.61
C GLU A 152 32.43 -9.06 -7.36
N ASN A 153 31.84 -9.26 -8.53
CA ASN A 153 31.24 -8.22 -9.37
C ASN A 153 29.81 -8.55 -9.80
N GLU A 154 28.95 -8.97 -8.86
CA GLU A 154 27.52 -8.85 -9.07
C GLU A 154 26.79 -8.47 -7.77
N ILE A 155 27.16 -7.30 -7.24
CA ILE A 155 26.20 -6.53 -6.44
C ILE A 155 25.10 -6.13 -7.42
N ILE A 156 24.06 -6.95 -7.57
CA ILE A 156 22.85 -6.51 -8.25
C ILE A 156 22.24 -5.47 -7.30
N PRO A 157 22.23 -4.16 -7.63
CA PRO A 157 21.52 -3.21 -6.83
C PRO A 157 20.05 -3.62 -6.89
N PHE A 158 19.48 -3.95 -5.72
CA PHE A 158 18.06 -4.16 -5.56
C PHE A 158 17.35 -2.80 -5.67
N SER A 159 17.31 -2.27 -6.89
CA SER A 159 16.50 -1.12 -7.28
C SER A 159 15.32 -1.63 -8.08
N THR A 160 14.24 -2.01 -7.39
CA THR A 160 12.84 -1.78 -7.80
C THR A 160 11.86 -2.36 -6.77
N PHE A 161 11.93 -1.87 -5.53
CA PHE A 161 10.66 -1.51 -4.89
C PHE A 161 10.40 -0.06 -5.29
N PRO A 162 9.28 0.28 -5.97
CA PRO A 162 8.95 1.67 -6.19
C PRO A 162 8.79 2.34 -4.80
N PRO A 163 9.57 3.38 -4.48
CA PRO A 163 9.29 4.17 -3.29
C PRO A 163 7.87 4.70 -3.40
N ARG A 164 7.14 4.53 -2.31
CA ARG A 164 5.77 5.00 -2.11
C ARG A 164 5.73 6.51 -2.39
N GLY A 165 5.14 6.87 -3.53
CA GLY A 165 4.56 8.20 -3.80
C GLY A 165 5.53 9.36 -3.98
N ASN A 166 6.11 9.49 -5.18
CA ASN A 166 6.21 10.81 -5.80
C ASN A 166 5.22 10.84 -6.96
N THR A 167 4.12 11.58 -6.78
CA THR A 167 3.30 12.00 -7.91
C THR A 167 4.23 12.59 -8.97
N PRO A 168 4.20 12.13 -10.23
CA PRO A 168 5.14 12.62 -11.22
C PRO A 168 4.89 14.13 -11.35
N LEU A 169 5.94 14.94 -11.16
CA LEU A 169 5.93 16.40 -11.36
C LEU A 169 5.24 16.80 -12.66
N ILE A 170 5.25 15.91 -13.66
CA ILE A 170 4.54 16.01 -14.94
C ILE A 170 3.04 16.27 -14.74
N LEU A 171 2.37 15.60 -13.79
CA LEU A 171 0.93 15.76 -13.56
C LEU A 171 0.60 17.12 -12.91
N LEU A 172 1.48 17.61 -12.03
CA LEU A 172 1.39 18.98 -11.50
C LEU A 172 1.67 20.02 -12.59
N LEU A 173 2.61 19.76 -13.50
CA LEU A 173 2.95 20.65 -14.62
C LEU A 173 1.79 20.72 -15.64
N VAL A 174 1.11 19.61 -15.91
CA VAL A 174 -0.09 19.56 -16.76
C VAL A 174 -1.26 20.32 -16.12
N LEU A 175 -1.49 20.18 -14.80
CA LEU A 175 -2.51 20.96 -14.09
C LEU A 175 -2.19 22.46 -14.04
N ALA A 176 -0.91 22.82 -13.86
CA ALA A 176 -0.50 24.23 -13.86
C ALA A 176 -0.67 24.89 -15.23
N LEU A 177 -0.28 24.22 -16.32
CA LEU A 177 -0.41 24.76 -17.68
C LEU A 177 -1.87 24.92 -18.11
N THR A 178 -2.74 23.98 -17.74
CA THR A 178 -4.18 24.08 -18.03
C THR A 178 -4.87 25.20 -17.23
N GLY A 179 -4.46 25.44 -15.98
CA GLY A 179 -4.93 26.58 -15.18
C GLY A 179 -4.48 27.95 -15.71
N ILE A 180 -3.25 28.06 -16.20
CA ILE A 180 -2.73 29.31 -16.80
C ILE A 180 -3.46 29.62 -18.12
N ALA A 181 -3.73 28.60 -18.95
CA ALA A 181 -4.49 28.80 -20.19
C ALA A 181 -5.92 29.32 -19.93
N TYR A 182 -6.59 28.81 -18.89
CA TYR A 182 -7.92 29.28 -18.49
C TYR A 182 -7.93 30.75 -18.02
N SER A 183 -6.91 31.16 -17.27
CA SER A 183 -6.83 32.54 -16.73
C SER A 183 -6.45 33.59 -17.77
N VAL A 184 -5.64 33.24 -18.77
CA VAL A 184 -5.33 34.12 -19.92
C VAL A 184 -6.58 34.31 -20.81
N SER A 185 -7.35 33.24 -21.03
CA SER A 185 -8.61 33.32 -21.78
C SER A 185 -9.66 34.20 -21.08
N ALA A 186 -9.76 34.11 -19.75
CA ALA A 186 -10.67 34.96 -18.97
C ALA A 186 -10.31 36.46 -19.01
N LYS A 187 -9.01 36.80 -19.00
CA LYS A 187 -8.55 38.21 -19.13
C LYS A 187 -8.78 38.78 -20.53
N SER A 188 -8.61 37.97 -21.58
CA SER A 188 -8.91 38.38 -22.96
C SER A 188 -10.38 38.74 -23.15
N TRP A 189 -11.30 38.03 -22.49
CA TRP A 189 -12.73 38.30 -22.58
C TRP A 189 -13.16 39.58 -21.84
N ALA A 190 -12.45 39.94 -20.76
CA ALA A 190 -12.67 41.19 -20.03
C ALA A 190 -12.15 42.42 -20.80
N ALA A 191 -11.07 42.30 -21.57
CA ALA A 191 -10.48 43.41 -22.33
C ALA A 191 -11.23 43.72 -23.64
N ALA A 192 -11.99 42.77 -24.19
CA ALA A 192 -12.75 42.94 -25.44
C ALA A 192 -14.13 43.61 -25.24
N LYS A 193 -14.41 44.12 -24.03
CA LYS A 193 -15.71 44.70 -23.65
C LYS A 193 -15.64 46.20 -23.27
N ILE A 194 -14.61 46.91 -23.75
CA ILE A 194 -14.52 48.37 -23.73
C ILE A 194 -14.71 48.89 -25.15
#